data_AF-A0AAV6D178-F1
#
_entry.id   AF-A0AAV6D178-F1
#
_cell.length_a   1.000
_cell.length_b   1.000
_cell.length_c   1.000
_cell.angle_alpha   90.00
_cell.angle_beta   90.00
_cell.angle_gamma   90.00
#
_symmetry.space_group_name_H-M   'P 1'
#
loop_
_entity.id
_entity.type
_entity.pdbx_description
1 polymer ?
#
loop_
_entity_poly.entity_id
_entity_poly.type
_entity_poly.pdbx_seq_one_letter_code
_entity_poly.pdbx_strand_id
1 'polypeptide(L)'
;MTPKDSNQNFRDSVALSRLVDPRRTLENLARNTGLTYDDVVHHALVRYASSGAEALLAIEPQALRDLIEARKAEDWAKVGALIDWLEAGLESSEWH
;
A
#
# COMPACT_ATOMS: atom_id res chain seq x y z
N MET A 1 22.72 17.67 -14.10
CA MET A 1 21.55 17.53 -13.21
C MET A 1 21.55 16.08 -12.74
N THR A 2 21.87 15.84 -11.47
CA THR A 2 21.87 14.48 -10.88
C THR A 2 20.46 13.91 -10.94
N PRO A 3 20.26 12.61 -11.20
CA PRO A 3 18.93 12.01 -11.15
C PRO A 3 18.37 12.21 -9.74
N LYS A 4 17.19 12.83 -9.65
CA LYS A 4 16.46 12.92 -8.39
C LYS A 4 16.18 11.48 -7.94
N ASP A 5 16.70 11.07 -6.78
CA ASP A 5 16.55 9.70 -6.26
C ASP A 5 15.06 9.35 -6.17
N SER A 6 14.59 8.51 -7.09
CA SER A 6 13.16 8.18 -7.23
C SER A 6 12.59 7.52 -5.98
N ASN A 7 13.45 6.95 -5.15
CA ASN A 7 13.06 6.11 -4.01
C ASN A 7 13.19 6.83 -2.67
N GLN A 8 13.58 8.11 -2.65
CA GLN A 8 13.74 8.87 -1.40
C GLN A 8 12.43 8.93 -0.59
N ASN A 9 11.30 9.20 -1.25
CA ASN A 9 9.98 9.25 -0.61
C ASN A 9 9.62 7.91 0.06
N PHE A 10 9.99 6.78 -0.56
CA PHE A 10 9.74 5.46 0.01
C PHE A 10 10.61 5.21 1.25
N ARG A 11 11.89 5.57 1.21
CA ARG A 11 12.79 5.45 2.37
C ARG A 11 12.32 6.30 3.55
N ASP A 12 11.83 7.50 3.28
CA ASP A 12 11.28 8.39 4.31
C ASP A 12 10.01 7.78 4.94
N SER A 13 9.13 7.19 4.13
CA SER A 13 7.94 6.46 4.62
C SER A 13 8.31 5.26 5.49
N VAL A 14 9.33 4.48 5.10
CA VAL A 14 9.87 3.38 5.91
C VAL A 14 10.48 3.88 7.23
N ALA A 15 11.12 5.04 7.22
CA ALA A 15 11.65 5.63 8.45
C ALA A 15 10.52 6.05 9.40
N LEU A 16 9.43 6.63 8.87
CA LEU A 16 8.26 7.03 9.65
C LEU A 16 7.48 5.82 10.20
N SER A 17 7.37 4.72 9.47
CA SER A 17 6.61 3.54 9.91
C SER A 17 7.19 2.90 11.18
N ARG A 18 8.50 3.07 11.43
CA ARG A 18 9.17 2.62 12.66
C ARG A 18 8.66 3.28 13.94
N LEU A 19 7.92 4.38 13.82
CA LEU A 19 7.28 5.05 14.96
C LEU A 19 6.04 4.29 15.47
N VAL A 20 5.57 3.29 14.74
CA VAL A 20 4.40 2.49 15.08
C VAL A 20 4.81 1.04 15.25
N ASP A 21 4.51 0.46 16.42
CA ASP A 21 4.71 -0.97 16.67
C ASP A 21 3.37 -1.73 16.54
N PRO A 22 3.18 -2.56 15.50
CA PRO A 22 1.94 -3.32 15.32
C PRO A 22 1.87 -4.56 16.23
N ARG A 23 2.95 -4.93 16.93
CA ARG A 23 3.08 -6.20 17.66
C ARG A 23 1.92 -6.46 18.61
N ARG A 24 1.55 -5.46 19.43
CA ARG A 24 0.47 -5.61 20.42
C ARG A 24 -0.87 -5.98 19.76
N THR A 25 -1.16 -5.43 18.59
CA THR A 25 -2.38 -5.73 17.84
C THR A 25 -2.38 -7.17 17.33
N LEU A 26 -1.26 -7.62 16.77
CA LEU A 26 -1.12 -8.99 16.26
C LEU A 26 -1.13 -10.04 17.39
N GLU A 27 -0.51 -9.73 18.53
CA GLU A 27 -0.58 -10.57 19.74
C GLU A 27 -2.01 -10.68 20.28
N ASN A 28 -2.79 -9.59 20.27
CA ASN A 28 -4.19 -9.62 20.67
C ASN A 28 -5.01 -10.49 19.71
N LEU A 29 -4.78 -10.36 18.40
CA LEU A 29 -5.48 -11.12 17.38
C LEU A 29 -5.20 -12.62 17.55
N ALA A 30 -3.94 -13.01 17.72
CA ALA A 30 -3.52 -14.38 17.98
C ALA A 30 -4.23 -14.98 19.21
N ARG A 31 -4.23 -14.26 20.35
CA ARG A 31 -4.92 -14.73 21.57
C ARG A 31 -6.42 -14.90 21.38
N ASN A 32 -7.07 -13.99 20.67
CA ASN A 32 -8.52 -14.00 20.48
C ASN A 32 -9.00 -15.08 19.49
N THR A 33 -8.14 -15.49 18.56
CA THR A 33 -8.46 -16.52 17.55
C THR A 33 -7.93 -17.91 17.91
N GLY A 34 -7.09 -18.02 18.95
CA GLY A 34 -6.42 -19.28 19.32
C GLY A 34 -5.29 -19.66 18.37
N LEU A 35 -4.80 -18.73 17.54
CA LEU A 35 -3.67 -18.92 16.64
C LEU A 35 -2.35 -18.51 17.29
N THR A 36 -1.23 -18.92 16.68
CA THR A 36 0.08 -18.41 17.09
C THR A 36 0.29 -16.98 16.56
N TYR A 37 1.16 -16.22 17.22
CA TYR A 37 1.58 -14.91 16.71
C TYR A 37 2.16 -15.01 15.30
N ASP A 38 2.99 -16.03 15.05
CA ASP A 38 3.66 -16.25 13.77
C ASP A 38 2.66 -16.58 12.65
N ASP A 39 1.62 -17.38 12.92
CA ASP A 39 0.55 -17.65 11.95
C ASP A 39 -0.18 -16.37 11.53
N VAL A 40 -0.47 -15.49 12.49
CA VAL A 40 -1.16 -14.22 12.26
C VAL A 40 -0.28 -13.24 11.48
N VAL A 41 1.01 -13.13 11.84
CA VAL A 41 1.99 -12.31 11.11
C VAL A 41 2.15 -12.82 9.69
N HIS A 42 2.36 -14.13 9.52
CA HIS A 42 2.52 -14.74 8.21
C HIS A 42 1.28 -14.52 7.34
N HIS A 43 0.08 -14.71 7.89
CA HIS A 43 -1.15 -14.43 7.16
C HIS A 43 -1.28 -12.96 6.74
N ALA A 44 -0.94 -12.01 7.63
CA ALA A 44 -0.98 -10.58 7.31
C ALA A 44 0.04 -10.21 6.22
N LEU A 45 1.24 -10.77 6.27
CA LEU A 45 2.30 -10.56 5.26
C LEU A 45 1.98 -11.22 3.93
N VAL A 46 1.43 -12.44 3.93
CA VAL A 46 0.92 -13.11 2.73
C VAL A 46 -0.19 -12.28 2.12
N ARG A 47 -1.15 -11.81 2.92
CA ARG A 47 -2.21 -10.94 2.39
C ARG A 47 -1.62 -9.69 1.76
N TYR A 48 -0.70 -9.00 2.45
CA TYR A 48 -0.01 -7.83 1.92
C TYR A 48 0.75 -8.12 0.61
N ALA A 49 1.57 -9.16 0.58
CA ALA A 49 2.38 -9.51 -0.58
C ALA A 49 1.53 -10.04 -1.75
N SER A 50 0.52 -10.85 -1.46
CA SER A 50 -0.41 -11.42 -2.46
C SER A 50 -1.39 -10.39 -3.02
N SER A 51 -1.68 -9.31 -2.29
CA SER A 51 -2.38 -8.17 -2.90
C SER A 51 -1.44 -7.28 -3.70
N GLY A 52 -0.11 -7.50 -3.70
CA GLY A 52 0.81 -6.76 -4.57
C GLY A 52 0.64 -5.24 -4.43
N ALA A 53 0.79 -4.51 -5.54
CA ALA A 53 0.39 -3.12 -5.58
C ALA A 53 -1.09 -2.94 -5.22
N GLU A 54 -2.02 -3.87 -5.52
CA GLU A 54 -3.42 -3.84 -5.05
C GLU A 54 -3.62 -3.86 -3.52
N ALA A 55 -2.58 -4.00 -2.68
CA ALA A 55 -2.68 -3.76 -1.24
C ALA A 55 -2.43 -2.28 -0.88
N LEU A 56 -1.58 -1.62 -1.67
CA LEU A 56 -1.28 -0.17 -1.64
C LEU A 56 -2.28 0.63 -2.52
N LEU A 57 -2.83 -0.04 -3.54
CA LEU A 57 -3.85 0.33 -4.51
C LEU A 57 -5.19 -0.34 -4.21
N ALA A 58 -5.30 -1.07 -3.10
CA ALA A 58 -6.48 -1.00 -2.24
C ALA A 58 -6.44 0.41 -1.68
N ILE A 59 -6.68 1.32 -2.62
CA ILE A 59 -7.15 2.65 -2.45
C ILE A 59 -7.65 2.78 -1.01
N GLU A 60 -6.89 3.53 -0.20
CA GLU A 60 -7.52 4.18 0.93
C GLU A 60 -8.83 4.75 0.39
N PRO A 61 -9.97 4.62 1.08
CA PRO A 61 -11.27 5.10 0.58
C PRO A 61 -11.21 6.46 -0.14
N GLN A 62 -10.23 7.29 0.22
CA GLN A 62 -9.83 8.50 -0.46
C GLN A 62 -9.39 8.40 -1.93
N ALA A 63 -8.51 7.50 -2.38
CA ALA A 63 -8.04 7.52 -3.78
C ALA A 63 -9.12 7.12 -4.81
N LEU A 64 -10.10 6.27 -4.45
CA LEU A 64 -11.27 5.91 -5.26
C LEU A 64 -12.27 7.05 -5.20
N ARG A 65 -12.44 7.70 -4.04
CA ARG A 65 -13.21 8.93 -3.96
C ARG A 65 -12.62 9.99 -4.88
N ASP A 66 -11.31 10.19 -4.88
CA ASP A 66 -10.64 11.18 -5.70
C ASP A 66 -10.75 10.86 -7.20
N LEU A 67 -10.65 9.59 -7.58
CA LEU A 67 -10.89 9.15 -8.95
C LEU A 67 -12.36 9.32 -9.38
N ILE A 68 -13.31 8.97 -8.50
CA ILE A 68 -14.76 9.15 -8.74
C ILE A 68 -15.12 10.62 -8.87
N GLU A 69 -14.61 11.47 -7.97
CA GLU A 69 -14.88 12.91 -7.99
C GLU A 69 -14.21 13.58 -9.20
N ALA A 70 -12.98 13.22 -9.55
CA ALA A 70 -12.33 13.71 -10.77
C ALA A 70 -13.11 13.31 -12.04
N ARG A 71 -13.61 12.06 -12.11
CA ARG A 71 -14.47 11.61 -13.22
C ARG A 71 -15.78 12.39 -13.29
N LYS A 72 -16.46 12.62 -12.15
CA LYS A 72 -17.71 13.39 -12.12
C LYS A 72 -17.50 14.86 -12.52
N ALA A 73 -16.32 15.42 -12.22
CA ALA A 73 -15.93 16.77 -12.60
C ALA A 73 -15.36 16.88 -14.01
N GLU A 74 -15.27 15.76 -14.76
CA GLU A 74 -14.65 15.68 -16.09
C GLU A 74 -13.18 16.17 -16.12
N ASP A 75 -12.46 16.07 -15.00
CA ASP A 75 -11.02 16.38 -14.90
C ASP A 75 -10.18 15.20 -15.38
N TRP A 76 -10.12 15.04 -16.70
CA TRP A 76 -9.43 13.91 -17.33
C TRP A 76 -7.92 13.90 -17.12
N ALA A 77 -7.31 15.06 -16.89
CA ALA A 77 -5.89 15.16 -16.58
C ALA A 77 -5.57 14.51 -15.23
N LYS A 78 -6.40 14.78 -14.21
CA LYS A 78 -6.27 14.16 -12.89
C LYS A 78 -6.60 12.66 -12.91
N VAL A 79 -7.60 12.25 -13.72
CA VAL A 79 -7.90 10.83 -13.93
C VAL A 79 -6.70 10.09 -14.52
N GLY A 80 -6.08 10.63 -15.57
CA GLY A 80 -4.88 10.05 -16.16
C GLY A 80 -3.73 9.92 -15.17
N ALA A 81 -3.42 10.97 -14.43
CA ALA A 81 -2.34 10.95 -13.43
C ALA A 81 -2.57 9.92 -12.31
N LEU A 82 -3.83 9.70 -11.90
CA LEU A 82 -4.17 8.66 -10.94
C LEU A 82 -3.97 7.26 -11.54
N ILE A 83 -4.35 7.04 -12.80
CA ILE A 83 -4.16 5.76 -13.51
C ILE A 83 -2.68 5.45 -13.73
N ASP A 84 -1.89 6.43 -14.19
CA ASP A 84 -0.44 6.28 -14.40
C ASP A 84 0.27 5.86 -13.11
N TRP A 85 -0.18 6.41 -11.97
CA TRP A 85 0.34 6.04 -10.65
C TRP A 85 -0.03 4.60 -10.25
N LEU A 86 -1.24 4.13 -10.59
CA LEU A 86 -1.66 2.74 -10.38
C LEU A 86 -0.86 1.76 -11.28
N GLU A 87 -0.68 2.10 -12.55
CA GLU A 87 0.08 1.30 -13.52
C GLU A 87 1.56 1.16 -13.13
N ALA A 88 2.21 2.24 -12.68
CA ALA A 88 3.58 2.20 -12.20
C ALA A 88 3.77 1.24 -11.00
N GLY A 89 2.73 1.04 -10.19
CA GLY A 89 2.72 0.02 -9.13
C GLY A 89 2.66 -1.41 -9.67
N LEU A 90 1.89 -1.63 -10.73
CA LEU A 90 1.68 -2.94 -11.36
C LEU A 90 2.91 -3.43 -12.15
N GLU A 91 3.62 -2.53 -12.84
CA GLU A 91 4.81 -2.86 -13.65
C GLU A 91 6.04 -3.25 -12.82
N SER A 92 6.02 -3.10 -11.50
CA SER A 92 7.09 -3.53 -10.59
C SER A 92 7.18 -5.05 -10.35
N SER A 93 6.40 -5.84 -11.11
CA SER A 93 6.25 -7.29 -10.98
C SER A 93 7.30 -8.11 -11.75
N GLU A 94 8.59 -7.89 -11.46
CA GLU A 94 9.63 -8.90 -11.70
C GLU A 94 9.99 -9.59 -10.37
N TRP A 95 9.15 -10.54 -9.95
CA TRP A 95 9.46 -11.47 -8.86
C TRP A 95 9.31 -12.90 -9.38
N HIS A 96 10.47 -13.55 -9.63
CA HIS A 96 10.63 -15.01 -9.71
C HIS A 96 10.77 -15.60 -8.32
#